data_AF-A0A522SCD3-F1
#
_entry.id   AF-A0A522SCD3-F1
#
_cell.length_a   1.000
_cell.length_b   1.000
_cell.length_c   1.000
_cell.angle_alpha   90.00
_cell.angle_beta   90.00
_cell.angle_gamma   90.00
#
_symmetry.space_group_name_H-M   'P 1'
#
loop_
_entity.id
_entity.type
_entity.pdbx_description
1 polymer ?
#
loop_
_entity_poly.entity_id
_entity_poly.type
_entity_poly.pdbx_seq_one_letter_code
_entity_poly.pdbx_strand_id
1 'polypeptide(L)'
;MKFDIGDTVLLLHSGEEGVIVEELNNDMVKVNVNGTIFPVHIDQIDFPYFKRFTEKNFTKRKPPVVPGEFLPVEKQKPEKRPEKGVLISFLPEYDHSTSEPLVRLLKIYLVNETALTYLFDYRLLFNENLDVEVKNELLPFNHFYVQDITFESLNDRPKFEFNFSLQQPDDSKEPDYSFGFKLKAKQVIRKLQDMENGGEATFSYILFEKYPDKVQRNSDKWDIPSSVKKVEYFRPAVTSFRLPQYEVDLHIEKLTEDYKNLSPSDMLAIQLGEFQRQLDEAIAHHQFSIVIIHGVGKGTLRNEVHEILRHTPEVKSFVNQYNPRYGYGATEIFFEYS
;
A
#
# COMPACT_ATOMS: atom_id res chain seq x y z
N MET A 1 43.74 -18.86 -21.58
CA MET A 1 44.26 -17.63 -20.92
C MET A 1 43.21 -16.54 -21.04
N LYS A 2 43.32 -15.44 -20.28
CA LYS A 2 42.29 -14.38 -20.26
C LYS A 2 42.37 -13.40 -21.43
N PHE A 3 43.48 -13.36 -22.16
CA PHE A 3 43.74 -12.44 -23.27
C PHE A 3 44.46 -13.18 -24.39
N ASP A 4 44.17 -12.83 -25.63
CA ASP A 4 44.77 -13.40 -26.84
C ASP A 4 45.69 -12.38 -27.55
N ILE A 5 46.58 -12.88 -28.40
CA ILE A 5 47.49 -12.04 -29.20
C ILE A 5 46.65 -11.19 -30.17
N GLY A 6 46.84 -9.86 -30.13
CA GLY A 6 46.06 -8.89 -30.87
C GLY A 6 44.96 -8.19 -30.07
N ASP A 7 44.69 -8.65 -28.84
CA ASP A 7 43.72 -7.97 -27.97
C ASP A 7 44.23 -6.61 -27.52
N THR A 8 43.31 -5.64 -27.49
CA THR A 8 43.56 -4.33 -26.87
C THR A 8 43.31 -4.43 -25.38
N VAL A 9 44.33 -4.10 -24.59
CA VAL A 9 44.30 -4.16 -23.12
C VAL A 9 44.64 -2.81 -22.53
N LEU A 10 44.08 -2.52 -21.36
CA LEU A 10 44.30 -1.31 -20.58
C LEU A 10 45.34 -1.62 -19.50
N LEU A 11 46.44 -0.87 -19.45
CA LEU A 11 47.41 -0.98 -18.37
C LEU A 11 46.85 -0.29 -17.13
N LEU A 12 46.70 -1.03 -16.03
CA LEU A 12 46.08 -0.52 -14.80
C LEU A 12 46.89 0.60 -14.14
N HIS A 13 48.22 0.61 -14.30
CA HIS A 13 49.09 1.60 -13.66
C HIS A 13 49.14 2.95 -14.39
N SER A 14 49.28 2.94 -15.72
CA SER A 14 49.34 4.17 -16.52
C SER A 14 47.98 4.62 -17.05
N GLY A 15 46.99 3.71 -17.08
CA GLY A 15 45.69 3.95 -17.70
C GLY A 15 45.75 4.06 -19.23
N GLU A 16 46.85 3.66 -19.85
CA GLU A 16 47.05 3.68 -21.30
C GLU A 16 46.55 2.38 -21.94
N GLU A 17 46.03 2.48 -23.18
CA GLU A 17 45.63 1.33 -23.97
C GLU A 17 46.83 0.83 -24.80
N GLY A 18 47.04 -0.49 -24.81
CA GLY A 18 48.06 -1.15 -25.61
C GLY A 18 47.53 -2.41 -26.27
N VAL A 19 48.28 -2.95 -27.23
CA VAL A 19 47.93 -4.19 -27.94
C VAL A 19 48.91 -5.29 -27.58
N ILE A 20 48.41 -6.48 -27.26
CA ILE A 20 49.27 -7.64 -27.01
C ILE A 20 49.90 -8.08 -28.33
N VAL A 21 51.23 -8.04 -28.42
CA VAL A 21 51.97 -8.42 -29.62
C VAL A 21 52.48 -9.85 -29.54
N GLU A 22 52.87 -10.29 -28.35
CA GLU A 22 53.49 -11.60 -28.15
C GLU A 22 53.24 -12.08 -26.71
N GLU A 23 52.96 -13.36 -26.56
CA GLU A 23 52.91 -14.03 -25.26
C GLU A 23 54.31 -14.57 -24.95
N LEU A 24 54.89 -14.17 -23.82
CA LEU A 24 56.21 -14.68 -23.41
C LEU A 24 56.06 -15.97 -22.60
N ASN A 25 55.17 -15.95 -21.59
CA ASN A 25 54.96 -17.02 -20.63
C ASN A 25 53.52 -16.91 -20.06
N ASN A 26 53.08 -17.92 -19.31
CA ASN A 26 51.74 -17.96 -18.68
C ASN A 26 51.38 -16.73 -17.83
N ASP A 27 52.36 -15.96 -17.34
CA ASP A 27 52.15 -14.81 -16.45
C ASP A 27 52.62 -13.46 -17.05
N MET A 28 53.22 -13.45 -18.26
CA MET A 28 53.79 -12.25 -18.88
C MET A 28 53.51 -12.17 -20.39
N VAL A 29 53.12 -10.97 -20.83
CA VAL A 29 52.85 -10.65 -22.24
C VAL A 29 53.61 -9.39 -22.66
N LYS A 30 54.01 -9.29 -23.93
CA LYS A 30 54.53 -8.05 -24.50
C LYS A 30 53.37 -7.20 -25.01
N VAL A 31 53.27 -5.99 -24.49
CA VAL A 31 52.25 -5.02 -24.89
C VAL A 31 52.93 -3.88 -25.64
N ASN A 32 52.35 -3.49 -26.76
CA ASN A 32 52.75 -2.31 -27.51
C ASN A 32 51.83 -1.14 -27.15
N VAL A 33 52.39 -0.09 -26.57
CA VAL A 33 51.71 1.16 -26.28
C VAL A 33 52.36 2.24 -27.14
N ASN A 34 51.60 2.81 -28.09
CA ASN A 34 52.02 3.93 -28.95
C ASN A 34 53.39 3.76 -29.64
N GLY A 35 53.77 2.53 -30.02
CA GLY A 35 55.02 2.22 -30.73
C GLY A 35 56.17 1.77 -29.83
N THR A 36 55.99 1.74 -28.51
CA THR A 36 56.96 1.19 -27.56
C THR A 36 56.49 -0.17 -27.06
N ILE A 37 57.33 -1.20 -27.19
CA ILE A 37 57.01 -2.58 -26.80
C ILE A 37 57.76 -2.93 -25.52
N PHE A 38 57.04 -3.34 -24.48
CA PHE A 38 57.63 -3.77 -23.22
C PHE A 38 56.85 -4.94 -22.60
N PRO A 39 57.50 -5.80 -21.79
CA PRO A 39 56.83 -6.89 -21.09
C PRO A 39 56.01 -6.37 -19.90
N VAL A 40 54.80 -6.89 -19.75
CA VAL A 40 53.85 -6.55 -18.68
C VAL A 40 53.25 -7.84 -18.12
N HIS A 41 53.00 -7.87 -16.80
CA HIS A 41 52.30 -9.00 -16.18
C HIS A 41 50.80 -8.98 -16.47
N ILE A 42 50.20 -10.17 -16.56
CA ILE A 42 48.78 -10.33 -16.90
C ILE A 42 47.84 -9.73 -15.83
N ASP A 43 48.27 -9.64 -14.57
CA ASP A 43 47.51 -9.02 -13.48
C ASP A 43 47.52 -7.48 -13.52
N GLN A 44 48.41 -6.87 -14.32
CA GLN A 44 48.53 -5.43 -14.49
C GLN A 44 47.77 -4.90 -15.71
N ILE A 45 47.07 -5.78 -16.43
CA ILE A 45 46.28 -5.45 -17.61
C ILE A 45 44.81 -5.87 -17.42
N ASP A 46 43.90 -5.07 -17.97
CA ASP A 46 42.47 -5.36 -17.94
C ASP A 46 41.82 -4.99 -19.28
N PHE A 47 40.58 -5.40 -19.52
CA PHE A 47 39.87 -5.04 -20.73
C PHE A 47 39.48 -3.55 -20.73
N PRO A 48 39.70 -2.82 -21.83
CA PRO A 48 39.39 -1.39 -21.92
C PRO A 48 37.88 -1.09 -21.97
N TYR A 49 37.02 -2.12 -22.03
CA TYR A 49 35.57 -1.97 -22.18
C TYR A 49 34.94 -1.10 -21.10
N PHE A 50 35.33 -1.27 -19.83
CA PHE A 50 34.74 -0.52 -18.73
C PHE A 50 35.08 0.98 -18.82
N LYS A 51 36.35 1.33 -19.11
CA LYS A 51 36.81 2.71 -19.28
C LYS A 51 36.19 3.38 -20.51
N ARG A 52 36.10 2.68 -21.64
CA ARG A 52 35.43 3.18 -22.86
C ARG A 52 33.92 3.40 -22.68
N PHE A 53 33.29 2.69 -21.75
CA PHE A 53 31.87 2.85 -21.44
C PHE A 53 31.60 4.02 -20.48
N THR A 54 32.48 4.25 -19.51
CA THR A 54 32.34 5.34 -18.52
C THR A 54 32.86 6.69 -19.02
N GLU A 55 33.91 6.73 -19.85
CA GLU A 55 34.49 7.97 -20.39
C GLU A 55 33.82 8.45 -21.68
N LYS A 56 32.90 7.68 -22.28
CA LYS A 56 31.97 8.21 -23.29
C LYS A 56 31.03 9.19 -22.60
N ASN A 57 31.53 10.41 -22.41
CA ASN A 57 30.74 11.61 -22.38
C ASN A 57 29.80 11.54 -23.59
N PHE A 58 28.54 11.21 -23.33
CA PHE A 58 27.43 11.44 -24.25
C PHE A 58 27.34 12.95 -24.48
N THR A 59 28.26 13.51 -25.28
CA THR A 59 27.90 14.65 -26.08
C THR A 59 26.78 14.13 -26.98
N LYS A 60 25.55 14.57 -26.70
CA LYS A 60 24.36 14.28 -27.52
C LYS A 60 24.61 14.83 -28.93
N ARG A 61 25.40 14.13 -29.74
CA ARG A 61 25.42 14.33 -31.18
C ARG A 61 24.10 13.75 -31.67
N LYS A 62 23.16 14.63 -31.99
CA LYS A 62 21.92 14.23 -32.66
C LYS A 62 22.33 13.41 -33.89
N PRO A 63 21.79 12.19 -34.08
CA PRO A 63 22.11 11.40 -35.25
C PRO A 63 21.75 12.19 -36.52
N PRO A 64 22.53 12.05 -37.61
CA PRO A 64 22.17 12.66 -38.88
C PRO A 64 20.82 12.08 -39.32
N VAL A 65 19.84 12.96 -39.51
CA VAL A 65 18.49 12.59 -39.94
C VAL A 65 18.60 12.10 -41.38
N VAL A 66 18.47 10.79 -41.58
CA VAL A 66 18.24 10.21 -42.91
C VAL A 66 16.85 10.66 -43.36
N PRO A 67 16.72 11.44 -44.46
CA PRO A 67 15.41 11.84 -44.95
C PRO A 67 14.72 10.62 -45.57
N GLY A 68 13.78 10.01 -44.85
CA GLY A 68 12.93 8.96 -45.43
C GLY A 68 12.35 7.91 -44.47
N GLU A 69 12.96 7.67 -43.29
CA GLU A 69 12.52 6.56 -42.41
C GLU A 69 12.06 6.98 -41.01
N PHE A 70 12.05 8.28 -40.71
CA PHE A 70 11.30 8.78 -39.57
C PHE A 70 9.87 9.04 -40.04
N LEU A 71 9.03 7.99 -40.01
CA LEU A 71 7.64 8.26 -39.63
C LEU A 71 7.76 9.10 -38.35
N PRO A 72 7.22 10.33 -38.30
CA PRO A 72 7.16 11.03 -37.03
C PRO A 72 6.56 10.02 -36.06
N VAL A 73 7.20 9.81 -34.89
CA VAL A 73 6.52 9.13 -33.78
C VAL A 73 5.25 9.93 -33.65
N GLU A 74 4.16 9.34 -34.14
CA GLU A 74 2.87 9.99 -34.10
C GLU A 74 2.68 10.18 -32.62
N LYS A 75 2.80 11.44 -32.16
CA LYS A 75 2.44 11.79 -30.80
C LYS A 75 1.03 11.30 -30.73
N GLN A 76 0.82 10.13 -30.12
CA GLN A 76 -0.51 9.60 -29.94
C GLN A 76 -1.22 10.76 -29.28
N LYS A 77 -2.11 11.42 -30.04
CA LYS A 77 -3.10 12.29 -29.41
C LYS A 77 -3.64 11.41 -28.30
N PRO A 78 -3.69 11.86 -27.03
CA PRO A 78 -4.27 11.04 -25.99
C PRO A 78 -5.62 10.62 -26.54
N GLU A 79 -5.72 9.34 -26.93
CA GLU A 79 -7.00 8.81 -27.35
C GLU A 79 -7.87 9.12 -26.15
N LYS A 80 -8.99 9.80 -26.40
CA LYS A 80 -10.01 9.93 -25.37
C LYS A 80 -10.56 8.53 -25.16
N ARG A 81 -9.79 7.73 -24.43
CA ARG A 81 -10.16 6.41 -23.98
C ARG A 81 -11.39 6.63 -23.12
N PRO A 82 -12.47 5.89 -23.36
CA PRO A 82 -13.64 6.00 -22.52
C PRO A 82 -13.23 5.68 -21.09
N GLU A 83 -13.48 6.61 -20.17
CA GLU A 83 -13.19 6.37 -18.76
C GLU A 83 -14.19 5.33 -18.24
N LYS A 84 -13.68 4.17 -17.79
CA LYS A 84 -14.52 3.12 -17.20
C LYS A 84 -14.40 3.03 -15.67
N GLY A 85 -13.63 3.94 -15.08
CA GLY A 85 -13.44 4.00 -13.64
C GLY A 85 -12.23 3.21 -13.15
N VAL A 86 -12.29 2.85 -11.87
CA VAL A 86 -11.27 2.04 -11.20
C VAL A 86 -11.82 0.63 -10.97
N LEU A 87 -11.03 -0.36 -11.33
CA LEU A 87 -11.39 -1.78 -11.32
C LEU A 87 -10.38 -2.59 -10.52
N ILE A 88 -10.84 -3.63 -9.87
CA ILE A 88 -9.99 -4.70 -9.35
C ILE A 88 -9.98 -5.84 -10.38
N SER A 89 -8.79 -6.26 -10.80
CA SER A 89 -8.59 -7.31 -11.82
C SER A 89 -7.82 -8.49 -11.25
N PHE A 90 -8.20 -9.69 -11.69
CA PHE A 90 -7.65 -10.96 -11.22
C PHE A 90 -7.10 -11.75 -12.41
N LEU A 91 -5.82 -12.11 -12.32
CA LEU A 91 -5.12 -12.95 -13.28
C LEU A 91 -4.85 -14.33 -12.64
N PRO A 92 -5.50 -15.41 -13.10
CA PRO A 92 -5.26 -16.75 -12.59
C PRO A 92 -3.90 -17.30 -13.04
N GLU A 93 -3.22 -17.97 -12.12
CA GLU A 93 -2.03 -18.79 -12.38
C GLU A 93 -2.40 -20.26 -12.15
N TYR A 94 -2.23 -21.08 -13.18
CA TYR A 94 -2.64 -22.47 -13.19
C TYR A 94 -1.47 -23.39 -12.85
N ASP A 95 -1.77 -24.44 -12.08
CA ASP A 95 -0.87 -25.58 -11.91
C ASP A 95 -1.11 -26.57 -13.05
N HIS A 96 -0.05 -26.85 -13.82
CA HIS A 96 -0.07 -27.76 -14.97
C HIS A 96 0.49 -29.16 -14.64
N SER A 97 0.69 -29.48 -13.36
CA SER A 97 1.16 -30.81 -12.94
C SER A 97 0.13 -31.92 -13.15
N THR A 98 -1.16 -31.57 -13.24
CA THR A 98 -2.27 -32.49 -13.48
C THR A 98 -2.82 -32.38 -14.91
N SER A 99 -3.50 -33.43 -15.38
CA SER A 99 -4.12 -33.47 -16.71
C SER A 99 -5.24 -32.42 -16.90
N GLU A 100 -5.87 -32.00 -15.81
CA GLU A 100 -6.77 -30.86 -15.77
C GLU A 100 -6.08 -29.74 -14.99
N PRO A 101 -5.77 -28.58 -15.62
CA PRO A 101 -5.08 -27.50 -14.95
C PRO A 101 -5.99 -26.84 -13.90
N LEU A 102 -5.49 -26.71 -12.68
CA LEU A 102 -6.23 -26.11 -11.56
C LEU A 102 -5.67 -24.72 -11.24
N VAL A 103 -6.53 -23.77 -10.91
CA VAL A 103 -6.09 -22.44 -10.48
C VAL A 103 -5.43 -22.55 -9.11
N ARG A 104 -4.15 -22.19 -9.04
CA ARG A 104 -3.35 -22.21 -7.81
C ARG A 104 -3.37 -20.85 -7.12
N LEU A 105 -3.09 -19.79 -7.88
CA LEU A 105 -3.01 -18.42 -7.39
C LEU A 105 -3.89 -17.50 -8.23
N LEU A 106 -4.36 -16.43 -7.61
CA LEU A 106 -4.96 -15.28 -8.28
C LEU A 106 -4.08 -14.07 -8.01
N LYS A 107 -3.45 -13.53 -9.05
CA LYS A 107 -2.72 -12.25 -8.99
C LYS A 107 -3.73 -11.11 -9.08
N ILE A 108 -3.66 -10.19 -8.14
CA ILE A 108 -4.57 -9.08 -7.99
C ILE A 108 -3.90 -7.80 -8.49
N TYR A 109 -4.58 -7.14 -9.41
CA TYR A 109 -4.19 -5.85 -9.95
C TYR A 109 -5.28 -4.82 -9.67
N LEU A 110 -4.87 -3.62 -9.32
CA LEU A 110 -5.74 -2.46 -9.30
C LEU A 110 -5.55 -1.69 -10.60
N VAL A 111 -6.63 -1.48 -11.36
CA VAL A 111 -6.58 -0.88 -12.70
C VAL A 111 -7.33 0.44 -12.67
N ASN A 112 -6.67 1.50 -13.11
CA ASN A 112 -7.27 2.81 -13.27
C ASN A 112 -7.46 3.10 -14.76
N GLU A 113 -8.71 3.10 -15.20
CA GLU A 113 -9.09 3.52 -16.56
C GLU A 113 -9.60 4.98 -16.59
N THR A 114 -9.17 5.82 -15.65
CA THR A 114 -9.51 7.26 -15.61
C THR A 114 -8.29 8.14 -15.84
N ALA A 115 -8.51 9.42 -16.16
CA ALA A 115 -7.44 10.40 -16.33
C ALA A 115 -6.86 10.95 -15.02
N LEU A 116 -7.44 10.60 -13.86
CA LEU A 116 -7.03 11.11 -12.55
C LEU A 116 -6.01 10.18 -11.88
N THR A 117 -5.10 10.75 -11.09
CA THR A 117 -4.21 9.99 -10.21
C THR A 117 -4.84 9.86 -8.83
N TYR A 118 -4.93 8.64 -8.33
CA TYR A 118 -5.41 8.37 -6.97
C TYR A 118 -4.27 7.95 -6.06
N LEU A 119 -4.32 8.33 -4.80
CA LEU A 119 -3.64 7.62 -3.73
C LEU A 119 -4.61 6.58 -3.21
N PHE A 120 -4.14 5.36 -2.95
CA PHE A 120 -4.96 4.30 -2.42
C PHE A 120 -4.32 3.65 -1.20
N ASP A 121 -5.18 3.19 -0.31
CA ASP A 121 -4.89 2.32 0.81
C ASP A 121 -5.71 1.05 0.64
N TYR A 122 -5.03 -0.06 0.39
CA TYR A 122 -5.60 -1.39 0.20
C TYR A 122 -5.39 -2.24 1.44
N ARG A 123 -6.44 -2.89 1.91
CA ARG A 123 -6.40 -3.86 3.01
C ARG A 123 -7.12 -5.15 2.62
N LEU A 124 -6.45 -6.28 2.80
CA LEU A 124 -7.05 -7.61 2.66
C LEU A 124 -7.33 -8.18 4.04
N LEU A 125 -8.57 -8.60 4.26
CA LEU A 125 -8.97 -9.27 5.48
C LEU A 125 -9.51 -10.67 5.19
N PHE A 126 -9.07 -11.65 6.00
CA PHE A 126 -9.65 -13.00 6.06
C PHE A 126 -10.25 -13.22 7.43
N ASN A 127 -11.52 -13.65 7.48
CA ASN A 127 -12.24 -13.85 8.75
C ASN A 127 -12.11 -12.64 9.71
N GLU A 128 -12.18 -11.43 9.15
CA GLU A 128 -12.02 -10.12 9.84
C GLU A 128 -10.62 -9.84 10.45
N ASN A 129 -9.61 -10.69 10.19
CA ASN A 129 -8.21 -10.40 10.50
C ASN A 129 -7.51 -9.75 9.31
N LEU A 130 -6.75 -8.69 9.55
CA LEU A 130 -5.90 -8.05 8.54
C LEU A 130 -4.75 -8.99 8.14
N ASP A 131 -4.65 -9.28 6.85
CA ASP A 131 -3.58 -10.08 6.26
C ASP A 131 -2.53 -9.20 5.60
N VAL A 132 -2.96 -8.29 4.72
CA VAL A 132 -2.08 -7.42 3.95
C VAL A 132 -2.61 -5.99 3.94
N GLU A 133 -1.71 -5.02 4.07
CA GLU A 133 -1.98 -3.59 3.88
C GLU A 133 -0.96 -3.01 2.89
N VAL A 134 -1.43 -2.30 1.86
CA VAL A 134 -0.59 -1.67 0.83
C VAL A 134 -1.09 -0.25 0.57
N LYS A 135 -0.20 0.74 0.69
CA LYS A 135 -0.49 2.14 0.34
C LYS A 135 0.41 2.57 -0.81
N ASN A 136 -0.17 3.10 -1.88
CA ASN A 136 0.59 3.62 -3.02
C ASN A 136 -0.24 4.59 -3.86
N GLU A 137 0.35 5.09 -4.94
CA GLU A 137 -0.36 5.83 -5.98
C GLU A 137 -0.80 4.92 -7.14
N LEU A 138 -1.92 5.27 -7.76
CA LEU A 138 -2.49 4.63 -8.92
C LEU A 138 -2.60 5.65 -10.04
N LEU A 139 -1.65 5.57 -10.97
CA LEU A 139 -1.50 6.52 -12.08
C LEU A 139 -2.66 6.41 -13.10
N PRO A 140 -2.92 7.48 -13.88
CA PRO A 140 -3.94 7.48 -14.92
C PRO A 140 -3.69 6.42 -15.98
N PHE A 141 -4.76 5.74 -16.43
CA PHE A 141 -4.71 4.71 -17.47
C PHE A 141 -3.63 3.63 -17.22
N ASN A 142 -3.39 3.31 -15.95
CA ASN A 142 -2.34 2.39 -15.52
C ASN A 142 -2.89 1.32 -14.57
N HIS A 143 -2.09 0.29 -14.33
CA HIS A 143 -2.39 -0.78 -13.39
C HIS A 143 -1.28 -0.91 -12.35
N PHE A 144 -1.64 -1.38 -11.17
CA PHE A 144 -0.73 -1.63 -10.07
C PHE A 144 -0.91 -3.07 -9.58
N TYR A 145 0.18 -3.83 -9.50
CA TYR A 145 0.17 -5.17 -8.90
C TYR A 145 0.09 -5.04 -7.37
N VAL A 146 -0.99 -5.56 -6.78
CA VAL A 146 -1.22 -5.46 -5.34
C VAL A 146 -0.57 -6.63 -4.61
N GLN A 147 -1.03 -7.85 -4.90
CA GLN A 147 -0.53 -9.10 -4.33
C GLN A 147 -1.07 -10.30 -5.10
N ASP A 148 -0.66 -11.50 -4.70
CA ASP A 148 -1.30 -12.77 -5.01
C ASP A 148 -2.06 -13.33 -3.80
N ILE A 149 -3.14 -14.05 -4.07
CA ILE A 149 -3.85 -14.89 -3.10
C ILE A 149 -3.93 -16.32 -3.61
N THR A 150 -3.92 -17.31 -2.71
CA THR A 150 -4.18 -18.69 -3.12
C THR A 150 -5.65 -18.87 -3.47
N PHE A 151 -5.97 -19.74 -4.42
CA PHE A 151 -7.36 -20.02 -4.76
C PHE A 151 -8.15 -20.59 -3.57
N GLU A 152 -7.49 -21.38 -2.73
CA GLU A 152 -8.08 -21.97 -1.52
C GLU A 152 -8.53 -20.91 -0.49
N SER A 153 -7.79 -19.80 -0.38
CA SER A 153 -8.12 -18.71 0.55
C SER A 153 -9.48 -18.05 0.26
N LEU A 154 -10.06 -18.25 -0.92
CA LEU A 154 -11.41 -17.79 -1.24
C LEU A 154 -12.49 -18.41 -0.34
N ASN A 155 -12.20 -19.55 0.29
CA ASN A 155 -13.09 -20.20 1.26
C ASN A 155 -13.23 -19.38 2.55
N ASP A 156 -12.18 -18.63 2.92
CA ASP A 156 -12.12 -17.76 4.10
C ASP A 156 -12.75 -16.37 3.87
N ARG A 157 -13.50 -16.23 2.77
CA ARG A 157 -14.31 -15.06 2.42
C ARG A 157 -13.51 -13.76 2.47
N PRO A 158 -12.49 -13.60 1.60
CA PRO A 158 -11.66 -12.41 1.58
C PRO A 158 -12.50 -11.14 1.39
N LYS A 159 -12.22 -10.15 2.24
CA LYS A 159 -12.78 -8.81 2.19
C LYS A 159 -11.66 -7.86 1.80
N PHE A 160 -11.80 -7.25 0.63
CA PHE A 160 -10.89 -6.27 0.09
C PHE A 160 -11.45 -4.89 0.44
N GLU A 161 -10.73 -4.13 1.25
CA GLU A 161 -11.07 -2.75 1.59
C GLU A 161 -10.12 -1.82 0.87
N PHE A 162 -10.68 -0.81 0.20
CA PHE A 162 -9.93 0.22 -0.48
C PHE A 162 -10.34 1.58 0.07
N ASN A 163 -9.39 2.46 0.30
CA ASN A 163 -9.67 3.88 0.49
C ASN A 163 -8.90 4.68 -0.56
N PHE A 164 -9.59 5.53 -1.31
CA PHE A 164 -9.02 6.33 -2.38
C PHE A 164 -9.10 7.83 -2.06
N SER A 165 -8.03 8.55 -2.31
CA SER A 165 -8.01 10.02 -2.31
C SER A 165 -7.37 10.53 -3.59
N LEU A 166 -7.66 11.78 -3.94
CA LEU A 166 -7.02 12.42 -5.10
C LEU A 166 -5.61 12.87 -4.72
N GLN A 167 -4.63 12.56 -5.59
CA GLN A 167 -3.25 13.05 -5.38
C GLN A 167 -3.20 14.60 -5.38
N GLN A 168 -4.03 15.22 -6.22
CA GLN A 168 -4.27 16.65 -6.20
C GLN A 168 -5.65 16.90 -5.57
N PRO A 169 -5.71 17.46 -4.34
CA PRO A 169 -6.96 17.75 -3.68
C PRO A 169 -7.83 18.69 -4.52
N ASP A 170 -9.11 18.35 -4.64
CA ASP A 170 -10.13 19.17 -5.30
C ASP A 170 -11.27 19.40 -4.30
N ASP A 171 -11.53 20.67 -3.97
CA ASP A 171 -12.55 21.06 -2.99
C ASP A 171 -13.98 20.64 -3.40
N SER A 172 -14.20 20.39 -4.69
CA SER A 172 -15.48 19.91 -5.23
C SER A 172 -15.67 18.40 -5.08
N LYS A 173 -14.62 17.67 -4.70
CA LYS A 173 -14.61 16.21 -4.57
C LYS A 173 -14.58 15.80 -3.11
N GLU A 174 -15.03 14.58 -2.83
CA GLU A 174 -14.83 14.01 -1.49
C GLU A 174 -13.33 13.87 -1.19
N PRO A 175 -12.89 14.11 0.06
CA PRO A 175 -11.47 13.99 0.40
C PRO A 175 -10.97 12.54 0.37
N ASP A 176 -11.84 11.60 0.71
CA ASP A 176 -11.58 10.19 0.78
C ASP A 176 -12.82 9.40 0.35
N TYR A 177 -12.59 8.26 -0.30
CA TYR A 177 -13.65 7.41 -0.82
C TYR A 177 -13.33 5.94 -0.54
N SER A 178 -14.08 5.37 0.40
CA SER A 178 -13.90 3.99 0.85
C SER A 178 -14.81 3.02 0.10
N PHE A 179 -14.25 1.87 -0.29
CA PHE A 179 -14.95 0.82 -1.00
C PHE A 179 -14.62 -0.55 -0.40
N GLY A 180 -15.66 -1.31 -0.04
CA GLY A 180 -15.54 -2.68 0.44
C GLY A 180 -16.00 -3.66 -0.63
N PHE A 181 -15.10 -4.55 -1.05
CA PHE A 181 -15.38 -5.59 -2.04
C PHE A 181 -15.23 -6.98 -1.40
N LYS A 182 -16.24 -7.84 -1.58
CA LYS A 182 -16.23 -9.23 -1.07
C LYS A 182 -16.22 -10.18 -2.25
N LEU A 183 -15.30 -11.13 -2.24
CA LEU A 183 -15.18 -12.12 -3.31
C LEU A 183 -15.62 -13.50 -2.83
N LYS A 184 -16.58 -14.11 -3.53
CA LYS A 184 -17.07 -15.46 -3.21
C LYS A 184 -16.51 -16.47 -4.21
N ALA A 185 -16.02 -17.62 -3.74
CA ALA A 185 -15.47 -18.70 -4.57
C ALA A 185 -16.40 -19.09 -5.74
N LYS A 186 -17.71 -19.23 -5.48
CA LYS A 186 -18.70 -19.56 -6.54
C LYS A 186 -18.76 -18.50 -7.66
N GLN A 187 -18.58 -17.22 -7.32
CA GLN A 187 -18.57 -16.14 -8.32
C GLN A 187 -17.28 -16.17 -9.14
N VAL A 188 -16.15 -16.47 -8.49
CA VAL A 188 -14.85 -16.60 -9.16
C VAL A 188 -14.85 -17.76 -10.15
N ILE A 189 -15.34 -18.94 -9.75
CA ILE A 189 -15.42 -20.12 -10.65
C ILE A 189 -16.22 -19.79 -11.91
N ARG A 190 -17.36 -19.11 -11.77
CA ARG A 190 -18.16 -18.66 -12.91
C ARG A 190 -17.39 -17.66 -13.78
N LYS A 191 -16.71 -16.68 -13.17
CA LYS A 191 -15.91 -15.70 -13.90
C LYS A 191 -14.74 -16.34 -14.66
N LEU A 192 -14.09 -17.34 -14.09
CA LEU A 192 -13.04 -18.10 -14.77
C LEU A 192 -13.58 -18.84 -16.00
N GLN A 193 -14.75 -19.48 -15.88
CA GLN A 193 -15.41 -20.12 -17.02
C GLN A 193 -15.80 -19.12 -18.11
N ASP A 194 -16.39 -17.99 -17.73
CA ASP A 194 -16.76 -16.92 -18.67
C ASP A 194 -15.51 -16.37 -19.39
N MET A 195 -14.42 -16.18 -18.64
CA MET A 195 -13.11 -15.72 -19.14
C MET A 195 -12.50 -16.70 -20.15
N GLU A 196 -12.49 -18.00 -19.83
CA GLU A 196 -11.97 -19.05 -20.72
C GLU A 196 -12.80 -19.15 -22.02
N ASN A 197 -14.12 -19.09 -21.92
CA ASN A 197 -15.02 -19.08 -23.08
C ASN A 197 -14.84 -17.81 -23.95
N GLY A 198 -14.56 -16.68 -23.31
CA GLY A 198 -14.32 -15.40 -23.97
C GLY A 198 -12.92 -15.23 -24.54
N GLY A 199 -11.97 -16.11 -24.18
CA GLY A 199 -10.56 -15.96 -24.53
C GLY A 199 -9.87 -14.79 -23.82
N GLU A 200 -10.38 -14.38 -22.65
CA GLU A 200 -9.80 -13.32 -21.83
C GLU A 200 -8.68 -13.90 -20.94
N ALA A 201 -7.70 -13.07 -20.56
CA ALA A 201 -6.63 -13.48 -19.65
C ALA A 201 -6.92 -13.13 -18.18
N THR A 202 -7.85 -12.20 -17.93
CA THR A 202 -8.18 -11.71 -16.59
C THR A 202 -9.68 -11.47 -16.49
N PHE A 203 -10.24 -11.61 -15.30
CA PHE A 203 -11.58 -11.11 -15.00
C PHE A 203 -11.50 -9.94 -14.02
N SER A 204 -12.43 -8.99 -14.11
CA SER A 204 -12.40 -7.78 -13.30
C SER A 204 -13.77 -7.41 -12.72
N TYR A 205 -13.75 -6.60 -11.66
CA TYR A 205 -14.91 -5.97 -11.06
C TYR A 205 -14.68 -4.46 -10.96
N ILE A 206 -15.69 -3.68 -11.32
CA ILE A 206 -15.66 -2.22 -11.16
C ILE A 206 -15.81 -1.91 -9.67
N LEU A 207 -14.87 -1.14 -9.12
CA LEU A 207 -15.00 -0.57 -7.77
C LEU A 207 -15.87 0.69 -7.86
N PHE A 208 -15.50 1.63 -8.74
CA PHE A 208 -16.32 2.81 -9.02
C PHE A 208 -16.07 3.34 -10.43
N GLU A 209 -17.12 3.88 -11.06
CA GLU A 209 -17.02 4.47 -12.40
C GLU A 209 -16.46 5.90 -12.37
N LYS A 210 -16.89 6.70 -11.39
CA LYS A 210 -16.48 8.09 -11.20
C LYS A 210 -16.22 8.38 -9.73
N TYR A 211 -15.16 9.15 -9.45
CA TYR A 211 -14.87 9.61 -8.10
C TYR A 211 -15.94 10.59 -7.60
N PRO A 212 -16.49 10.38 -6.38
CA PRO A 212 -17.66 11.13 -5.91
C PRO A 212 -17.40 12.62 -5.77
N ASP A 213 -18.41 13.41 -6.13
CA ASP A 213 -18.46 14.85 -5.91
C ASP A 213 -18.91 15.11 -4.47
N LYS A 214 -18.36 16.17 -3.84
CA LYS A 214 -18.69 16.53 -2.47
C LYS A 214 -20.15 16.95 -2.37
N VAL A 215 -20.95 16.21 -1.61
CA VAL A 215 -22.37 16.54 -1.48
C VAL A 215 -22.50 17.76 -0.57
N GLN A 216 -22.83 18.92 -1.14
CA GLN A 216 -23.35 20.03 -0.34
C GLN A 216 -24.67 19.56 0.26
N ARG A 217 -24.64 19.14 1.53
CA ARG A 217 -25.83 18.82 2.31
C ARG A 217 -26.58 20.13 2.51
N ASN A 218 -27.40 20.51 1.52
CA ASN A 218 -28.48 21.46 1.74
C ASN A 218 -29.35 20.84 2.81
N SER A 219 -29.24 21.33 4.04
CA SER A 219 -30.21 21.04 5.09
C SER A 219 -31.53 21.66 4.65
N ASP A 220 -32.32 20.90 3.90
CA ASP A 220 -33.73 21.17 3.77
C ASP A 220 -34.29 21.30 5.19
N LYS A 221 -34.84 22.49 5.41
CA LYS A 221 -35.37 22.97 6.66
C LYS A 221 -36.43 21.99 7.16
N TRP A 222 -36.11 21.27 8.22
CA TRP A 222 -37.12 20.69 9.10
C TRP A 222 -37.36 21.71 10.23
N ASP A 223 -38.50 22.40 10.16
CA ASP A 223 -38.89 23.41 11.13
C ASP A 223 -39.05 22.79 12.53
N ILE A 224 -38.17 23.17 13.46
CA ILE A 224 -38.38 22.97 14.90
C ILE A 224 -38.59 24.36 15.52
N PRO A 225 -39.70 24.59 16.25
CA PRO A 225 -40.06 25.92 16.72
C PRO A 225 -39.01 26.54 17.63
N SER A 226 -38.79 27.82 17.38
CA SER A 226 -37.96 28.75 18.14
C SER A 226 -38.39 28.88 19.60
N SER A 227 -37.68 28.25 20.53
CA SER A 227 -37.66 28.68 21.94
C SER A 227 -36.61 27.97 22.79
N VAL A 228 -35.33 28.32 22.66
CA VAL A 228 -34.43 28.59 23.82
C VAL A 228 -33.38 29.61 23.37
N LYS A 229 -33.18 30.63 24.22
CA LYS A 229 -32.40 31.85 23.98
C LYS A 229 -30.90 31.58 23.79
N LYS A 230 -30.27 32.42 22.94
CA LYS A 230 -28.82 32.67 22.87
C LYS A 230 -28.22 32.84 24.27
N VAL A 231 -27.16 32.09 24.56
CA VAL A 231 -26.08 32.51 25.45
C VAL A 231 -24.77 32.42 24.64
N GLU A 232 -24.05 33.54 24.56
CA GLU A 232 -22.72 33.66 23.93
C GLU A 232 -21.61 33.06 24.82
N TYR A 233 -20.44 32.86 24.18
CA TYR A 233 -19.11 32.45 24.71
C TYR A 233 -18.96 30.93 24.87
N PHE A 234 -18.19 30.19 24.06
CA PHE A 234 -16.79 30.33 23.61
C PHE A 234 -16.57 29.49 22.32
N ARG A 235 -15.61 29.82 21.45
CA ARG A 235 -15.20 28.90 20.35
C ARG A 235 -14.60 27.62 20.97
N PRO A 236 -15.19 26.42 20.81
CA PRO A 236 -14.38 25.21 20.94
C PRO A 236 -13.50 25.16 19.70
N ALA A 237 -12.21 24.95 19.89
CA ALA A 237 -11.32 24.57 18.81
C ALA A 237 -11.96 23.42 18.03
N VAL A 238 -11.79 23.46 16.70
CA VAL A 238 -12.14 22.44 15.72
C VAL A 238 -12.16 21.05 16.38
N THR A 239 -13.34 20.53 16.73
CA THR A 239 -13.45 19.10 17.03
C THR A 239 -13.34 18.42 15.68
N SER A 240 -12.10 18.04 15.35
CA SER A 240 -11.78 17.08 14.31
C SER A 240 -12.82 15.97 14.36
N PHE A 241 -13.49 15.68 13.24
CA PHE A 241 -14.07 14.35 13.05
C PHE A 241 -12.92 13.36 13.26
N ARG A 242 -12.86 12.75 14.46
CA ARG A 242 -11.87 11.72 14.77
C ARG A 242 -12.42 10.44 14.20
N LEU A 243 -11.70 9.85 13.24
CA LEU A 243 -11.96 8.49 12.81
C LEU A 243 -11.94 7.60 14.06
N PRO A 244 -12.89 6.67 14.20
CA PRO A 244 -12.99 5.87 15.41
C PRO A 244 -11.74 4.99 15.52
N GLN A 245 -11.06 5.07 16.66
CA GLN A 245 -9.75 4.46 16.86
C GLN A 245 -9.92 2.95 17.08
N TYR A 246 -9.10 2.14 16.40
CA TYR A 246 -9.07 0.69 16.62
C TYR A 246 -8.33 0.31 17.92
N GLU A 247 -7.33 1.10 18.30
CA GLU A 247 -6.58 0.93 19.55
C GLU A 247 -6.64 2.21 20.37
N VAL A 248 -7.04 2.10 21.64
CA VAL A 248 -7.15 3.23 22.57
C VAL A 248 -6.28 2.96 23.78
N ASP A 249 -5.32 3.87 24.00
CA ASP A 249 -4.42 3.82 25.14
C ASP A 249 -4.98 4.64 26.31
N LEU A 250 -5.35 3.95 27.39
CA LEU A 250 -5.90 4.57 28.59
C LEU A 250 -4.82 4.92 29.63
N HIS A 251 -3.53 4.74 29.35
CA HIS A 251 -2.49 5.18 30.29
C HIS A 251 -2.63 6.70 30.56
N ILE A 252 -2.59 7.12 31.82
CA ILE A 252 -2.91 8.50 32.21
C ILE A 252 -1.97 9.52 31.56
N GLU A 253 -0.73 9.12 31.28
CA GLU A 253 0.28 9.92 30.57
C GLU A 253 -0.13 10.26 29.12
N LYS A 254 -1.07 9.50 28.55
CA LYS A 254 -1.66 9.76 27.22
C LYS A 254 -2.89 10.66 27.28
N LEU A 255 -3.55 10.73 28.42
CA LEU A 255 -4.84 11.43 28.59
C LEU A 255 -4.68 12.85 29.11
N THR A 256 -3.64 13.14 29.90
CA THR A 256 -3.39 14.47 30.45
C THR A 256 -1.92 14.70 30.80
N GLU A 257 -1.43 15.92 30.54
CA GLU A 257 -0.04 16.32 30.84
C GLU A 257 0.18 16.56 32.36
N ASP A 258 -0.88 16.90 33.10
CA ASP A 258 -0.83 17.27 34.54
C ASP A 258 -1.08 16.08 35.50
N TYR A 259 -0.87 14.85 35.04
CA TYR A 259 -1.17 13.63 35.80
C TYR A 259 -0.45 13.51 37.14
N LYS A 260 0.68 14.19 37.34
CA LYS A 260 1.50 14.13 38.55
C LYS A 260 0.84 14.73 39.80
N ASN A 261 -0.14 15.61 39.61
CA ASN A 261 -0.86 16.28 40.71
C ASN A 261 -2.23 15.64 41.01
N LEU A 262 -2.59 14.57 40.29
CA LEU A 262 -3.88 13.90 40.44
C LEU A 262 -3.83 12.83 41.55
N SER A 263 -4.94 12.67 42.27
CA SER A 263 -5.08 11.53 43.16
C SER A 263 -5.31 10.24 42.33
N PRO A 264 -5.04 9.04 42.88
CA PRO A 264 -5.34 7.79 42.19
C PRO A 264 -6.81 7.65 41.77
N SER A 265 -7.74 8.22 42.53
CA SER A 265 -9.17 8.22 42.21
C SER A 265 -9.47 9.13 41.02
N ASP A 266 -8.83 10.29 40.94
CA ASP A 266 -9.04 11.25 39.84
C ASP A 266 -8.46 10.70 38.53
N MET A 267 -7.28 10.06 38.60
CA MET A 267 -6.69 9.38 37.44
C MET A 267 -7.63 8.31 36.90
N LEU A 268 -8.16 7.44 37.78
CA LEU A 268 -9.09 6.38 37.38
C LEU A 268 -10.37 6.96 36.75
N ALA A 269 -10.92 8.03 37.30
CA ALA A 269 -12.11 8.69 36.75
C ALA A 269 -11.88 9.23 35.33
N ILE A 270 -10.73 9.84 35.07
CA ILE A 270 -10.35 10.33 33.72
C ILE A 270 -10.23 9.16 32.74
N GLN A 271 -9.55 8.09 33.15
CA GLN A 271 -9.34 6.90 32.32
C GLN A 271 -10.66 6.22 31.96
N LEU A 272 -11.58 6.08 32.91
CA LEU A 272 -12.92 5.53 32.67
C LEU A 272 -13.79 6.45 31.82
N GLY A 273 -13.68 7.77 32.00
CA GLY A 273 -14.37 8.75 31.16
C GLY A 273 -13.95 8.66 29.69
N GLU A 274 -12.65 8.54 29.42
CA GLU A 274 -12.14 8.35 28.05
C GLU A 274 -12.55 6.99 27.49
N PHE A 275 -12.49 5.93 28.29
CA PHE A 275 -12.97 4.61 27.88
C PHE A 275 -14.44 4.64 27.45
N GLN A 276 -15.33 5.22 28.25
CA GLN A 276 -16.75 5.33 27.92
C GLN A 276 -16.96 6.11 26.63
N ARG A 277 -16.26 7.25 26.48
CA ARG A 277 -16.35 8.07 25.26
C ARG A 277 -15.98 7.27 24.00
N GLN A 278 -14.91 6.47 24.08
CA GLN A 278 -14.41 5.67 22.96
C GLN A 278 -15.30 4.46 22.69
N LEU A 279 -15.87 3.86 23.73
CA LEU A 279 -16.87 2.80 23.61
C LEU A 279 -18.13 3.30 22.90
N ASP A 280 -18.62 4.48 23.27
CA ASP A 280 -19.78 5.12 22.65
C ASP A 280 -19.50 5.47 21.17
N GLU A 281 -18.31 6.00 20.86
CA GLU A 281 -17.88 6.26 19.48
C GLU A 281 -17.79 4.96 18.66
N ALA A 282 -17.25 3.89 19.23
CA ALA A 282 -17.17 2.58 18.58
C ALA A 282 -18.55 2.03 18.22
N ILE A 283 -19.50 2.14 19.16
CA ILE A 283 -20.90 1.74 18.96
C ILE A 283 -21.59 2.59 17.90
N ALA A 284 -21.45 3.91 17.97
CA ALA A 284 -22.07 4.84 17.02
C ALA A 284 -21.57 4.63 15.58
N HIS A 285 -20.33 4.20 15.42
CA HIS A 285 -19.72 3.91 14.12
C HIS A 285 -19.87 2.46 13.65
N HIS A 286 -20.60 1.62 14.39
CA HIS A 286 -20.75 0.19 14.11
C HIS A 286 -19.41 -0.53 13.93
N GLN A 287 -18.43 -0.22 14.77
CA GLN A 287 -17.12 -0.89 14.74
C GLN A 287 -17.27 -2.37 15.07
N PHE A 288 -16.52 -3.22 14.37
CA PHE A 288 -16.54 -4.66 14.64
C PHE A 288 -15.83 -5.01 15.97
N SER A 289 -14.72 -4.34 16.24
CA SER A 289 -13.95 -4.48 17.48
C SER A 289 -13.14 -3.23 17.82
N ILE A 290 -12.73 -3.13 19.08
CA ILE A 290 -11.82 -2.10 19.60
C ILE A 290 -10.88 -2.71 20.65
N VAL A 291 -9.62 -2.28 20.67
CA VAL A 291 -8.60 -2.72 21.63
C VAL A 291 -8.36 -1.61 22.65
N ILE A 292 -8.56 -1.92 23.92
CA ILE A 292 -8.34 -1.00 25.04
C ILE A 292 -7.09 -1.39 25.80
N ILE A 293 -6.11 -0.50 25.84
CA ILE A 293 -4.84 -0.70 26.55
C ILE A 293 -4.95 -0.04 27.93
N HIS A 294 -5.05 -0.83 28.98
CA HIS A 294 -5.20 -0.40 30.38
C HIS A 294 -3.97 -0.67 31.26
N GLY A 295 -2.97 -1.37 30.72
CA GLY A 295 -1.71 -1.67 31.40
C GLY A 295 -1.76 -2.89 32.33
N VAL A 296 -0.59 -3.33 32.80
CA VAL A 296 -0.42 -4.59 33.57
C VAL A 296 -0.41 -4.36 35.09
N GLY A 297 -0.89 -3.21 35.57
CA GLY A 297 -0.74 -2.78 36.97
C GLY A 297 -1.52 -3.63 37.99
N LYS A 298 -2.06 -3.00 39.04
CA LYS A 298 -2.85 -3.71 40.09
C LYS A 298 -4.18 -4.31 39.58
N GLY A 299 -4.55 -4.04 38.33
CA GLY A 299 -5.77 -4.55 37.70
C GLY A 299 -7.04 -3.75 38.00
N THR A 300 -6.97 -2.65 38.76
CA THR A 300 -8.14 -1.81 39.10
C THR A 300 -8.85 -1.29 37.85
N LEU A 301 -8.13 -0.59 36.95
CA LEU A 301 -8.70 -0.06 35.70
C LEU A 301 -9.29 -1.16 34.82
N ARG A 302 -8.57 -2.28 34.66
CA ARG A 302 -9.05 -3.45 33.91
C ARG A 302 -10.39 -3.95 34.45
N ASN A 303 -10.50 -4.11 35.77
CA ASN A 303 -11.69 -4.68 36.38
C ASN A 303 -12.89 -3.75 36.17
N GLU A 304 -12.72 -2.43 36.35
CA GLU A 304 -13.79 -1.45 36.10
C GLU A 304 -14.21 -1.42 34.61
N VAL A 305 -13.25 -1.46 33.68
CA VAL A 305 -13.54 -1.60 32.24
C VAL A 305 -14.36 -2.86 31.96
N HIS A 306 -13.97 -3.99 32.55
CA HIS A 306 -14.69 -5.26 32.38
C HIS A 306 -16.10 -5.21 32.99
N GLU A 307 -16.30 -4.51 34.11
CA GLU A 307 -17.65 -4.32 34.66
C GLU A 307 -18.55 -3.54 33.71
N ILE A 308 -18.06 -2.43 33.12
CA ILE A 308 -18.83 -1.64 32.14
C ILE A 308 -19.20 -2.49 30.92
N LEU A 309 -18.23 -3.24 30.38
CA LEU A 309 -18.44 -4.09 29.20
C LEU A 309 -19.51 -5.16 29.42
N ARG A 310 -19.59 -5.77 30.61
CA ARG A 310 -20.64 -6.76 30.92
C ARG A 310 -22.05 -6.17 30.94
N HIS A 311 -22.19 -4.87 31.14
CA HIS A 311 -23.46 -4.16 31.18
C HIS A 311 -23.78 -3.43 29.87
N THR A 312 -22.91 -3.53 28.85
CA THR A 312 -23.10 -2.88 27.55
C THR A 312 -23.75 -3.86 26.57
N PRO A 313 -25.00 -3.64 26.13
CA PRO A 313 -25.74 -4.60 25.28
C PRO A 313 -25.09 -4.91 23.93
N GLU A 314 -24.41 -3.92 23.34
CA GLU A 314 -23.76 -4.01 22.02
C GLU A 314 -22.46 -4.82 22.06
N VAL A 315 -21.95 -5.13 23.26
CA VAL A 315 -20.74 -5.93 23.44
C VAL A 315 -21.08 -7.42 23.39
N LYS A 316 -20.63 -8.09 22.33
CA LYS A 316 -20.80 -9.54 22.15
C LYS A 316 -19.89 -10.33 23.08
N SER A 317 -18.62 -9.95 23.12
CA SER A 317 -17.60 -10.60 23.93
C SER A 317 -16.40 -9.67 24.11
N PHE A 318 -15.60 -9.92 25.13
CA PHE A 318 -14.31 -9.26 25.30
C PHE A 318 -13.28 -10.25 25.85
N VAL A 319 -12.04 -10.10 25.41
CA VAL A 319 -10.95 -11.01 25.74
C VAL A 319 -9.74 -10.22 26.22
N ASN A 320 -9.22 -10.60 27.39
CA ASN A 320 -7.91 -10.17 27.86
C ASN A 320 -6.93 -11.34 27.68
N GLN A 321 -6.27 -11.37 26.53
CA GLN A 321 -5.26 -12.39 26.19
C GLN A 321 -3.90 -11.75 25.99
N TYR A 322 -2.85 -12.56 26.14
CA TYR A 322 -1.49 -12.11 25.89
C TYR A 322 -1.33 -11.60 24.45
N ASN A 323 -0.85 -10.37 24.31
CA ASN A 323 -0.50 -9.76 23.04
C ASN A 323 1.02 -9.44 23.02
N PRO A 324 1.77 -9.77 21.94
CA PRO A 324 3.19 -9.44 21.84
C PRO A 324 3.54 -7.96 22.03
N ARG A 325 2.61 -7.04 21.73
CA ARG A 325 2.80 -5.59 21.86
C ARG A 325 2.48 -5.06 23.27
N TYR A 326 1.52 -5.68 23.97
CA TYR A 326 0.93 -5.12 25.20
C TYR A 326 0.95 -6.06 26.41
N GLY A 327 1.50 -7.27 26.27
CA GLY A 327 1.41 -8.32 27.29
C GLY A 327 -0.04 -8.63 27.64
N TYR A 328 -0.36 -8.66 28.93
CA TYR A 328 -1.74 -8.80 29.45
C TYR A 328 -2.41 -7.44 29.73
N GLY A 329 -1.83 -6.35 29.24
CA GLY A 329 -2.26 -4.97 29.51
C GLY A 329 -3.32 -4.44 28.55
N ALA A 330 -3.92 -5.30 27.72
CA ALA A 330 -4.95 -4.90 26.76
C ALA A 330 -6.19 -5.79 26.84
N THR A 331 -7.33 -5.28 26.41
CA THR A 331 -8.58 -6.01 26.28
C THR A 331 -9.19 -5.69 24.93
N GLU A 332 -9.42 -6.71 24.13
CA GLU A 332 -10.10 -6.60 22.85
C GLU A 332 -11.58 -6.86 23.05
N ILE A 333 -12.40 -5.97 22.52
CA ILE A 333 -13.86 -5.96 22.65
C ILE A 333 -14.44 -6.20 21.27
N PHE A 334 -15.38 -7.12 21.14
CA PHE A 334 -16.09 -7.43 19.91
C PHE A 334 -17.55 -7.02 20.05
N PHE A 335 -18.07 -6.32 19.05
CA PHE A 335 -19.44 -5.82 19.05
C PHE A 335 -20.36 -6.68 18.18
N GLU A 336 -21.65 -6.68 18.51
CA GLU A 336 -22.71 -7.26 17.69
C GLU A 336 -23.92 -6.33 17.71
N TYR A 337 -24.29 -5.85 16.54
CA TYR A 337 -25.45 -4.97 16.34
C TYR A 337 -26.59 -5.80 15.78
N SER A 338 -27.77 -5.69 16.41
CA SER A 338 -28.97 -6.48 16.07
C SER A 338 -29.73 -5.93 14.89
#